data_AF-F7XU32-F1
#
_entry.id   AF-F7XU32-F1
#
_cell.length_a   1.000
_cell.length_b   1.000
_cell.length_c   1.000
_cell.angle_alpha   90.00
_cell.angle_beta   90.00
_cell.angle_gamma   90.00
#
_symmetry.space_group_name_H-M   'P 1'
#
loop_
_entity.id
_entity.type
_entity.pdbx_description
1 polymer ?
#
loop_
_entity_poly.entity_id
_entity_poly.type
_entity_poly.pdbx_seq_one_letter_code
_entity_poly.pdbx_strand_id
1 'polypeptide(L)' 'MKTRLLYAKLAIYKELYGETNAEVAQVYREIALLYDRQHNHTEACALLQRALYI' A
#
# COMPACT_ATOMS: atom_id res chain seq x y z
N MET A 1 0.14 -11.59 9.85
CA MET A 1 1.57 -11.21 9.97
C MET A 1 2.10 -10.42 8.76
N LYS A 2 1.89 -10.86 7.52
CA LYS A 2 2.43 -10.20 6.31
C LYS A 2 1.98 -8.73 6.11
N THR A 3 0.74 -8.39 6.49
CA THR A 3 0.22 -7.02 6.41
C THR A 3 1.04 -6.01 7.24
N ARG A 4 1.48 -6.39 8.45
CA ARG A 4 2.26 -5.51 9.34
C ARG A 4 3.61 -5.13 8.75
N LEU A 5 4.27 -6.05 8.05
CA LEU A 5 5.56 -5.79 7.40
C LEU A 5 5.43 -4.80 6.25
N LEU A 6 4.34 -4.87 5.48
CA LEU A 6 4.09 -3.94 4.37
C LEU A 6 3.79 -2.52 4.88
N TYR A 7 3.05 -2.37 5.99
CA TYR A 7 2.85 -1.06 6.60
C TYR A 7 4.14 -0.47 7.19
N ALA A 8 5.03 -1.30 7.75
CA ALA A 8 6.35 -0.84 8.17
C ALA A 8 7.22 -0.39 6.97
N LYS A 9 7.22 -1.18 5.88
CA LYS A 9 7.88 -0.81 4.61
C LYS A 9 7.33 0.52 4.08
N LEU A 10 6.00 0.70 4.11
CA LEU A 10 5.34 1.92 3.66
C LEU A 10 5.82 3.15 4.44
N ALA A 11 5.92 3.05 5.76
CA ALA A 11 6.39 4.16 6.60
C ALA A 11 7.83 4.58 6.24
N ILE A 12 8.74 3.60 6.14
CA ILE A 12 10.14 3.85 5.76
C ILE A 12 10.23 4.50 4.37
N TYR A 13 9.46 3.98 3.41
CA TYR A 13 9.51 4.45 2.03
C TYR A 13 8.93 5.86 1.88
N LYS A 14 7.89 6.19 2.65
CA LYS A 14 7.35 7.55 2.73
C LYS A 14 8.37 8.55 3.27
N GLU A 15 9.15 8.16 4.28
CA GLU A 15 10.20 9.01 4.84
C GLU A 15 11.38 9.19 3.88
N LEU A 16 11.79 8.12 3.20
CA LEU A 16 12.95 8.15 2.31
C LEU A 16 12.67 8.82 0.95
N TYR A 17 11.50 8.54 0.37
CA TYR A 17 11.20 8.89 -1.02
C TYR A 17 10.08 9.92 -1.18
N GLY A 18 9.31 10.17 -0.11
CA GLY A 18 8.11 11.01 -0.14
C GLY A 18 6.87 10.26 -0.59
N GLU A 19 5.70 10.78 -0.20
CA GLU A 19 4.38 10.14 -0.41
C GLU A 19 4.05 9.93 -1.89
N THR A 20 4.51 10.82 -2.78
CA THR A 20 4.19 10.80 -4.21
C THR A 20 5.20 10.00 -5.05
N ASN A 21 6.02 9.17 -4.41
CA ASN A 21 7.00 8.36 -5.11
C ASN A 21 6.38 7.04 -5.59
N ALA A 22 6.77 6.58 -6.78
CA ALA A 22 6.31 5.32 -7.35
C ALA A 22 6.58 4.09 -6.45
N GLU A 23 7.64 4.11 -5.64
CA GLU A 23 7.93 3.06 -4.66
C GLU A 23 6.88 3.01 -3.54
N VAL A 24 6.35 4.17 -3.12
CA VAL A 24 5.26 4.26 -2.15
C VAL A 24 3.95 3.75 -2.76
N ALA A 25 3.65 4.12 -4.02
CA ALA A 25 2.51 3.58 -4.76
C ALA A 25 2.55 2.05 -4.87
N GLN A 26 3.73 1.48 -5.16
CA GLN A 26 3.89 0.04 -5.23
C GLN A 26 3.57 -0.64 -3.90
N VAL A 27 4.01 -0.07 -2.77
CA VAL A 27 3.69 -0.64 -1.45
C VAL A 27 2.20 -0.56 -1.15
N TYR A 28 1.52 0.55 -1.50
CA TYR A 28 0.06 0.64 -1.40
C TYR A 28 -0.65 -0.46 -2.20
N ARG A 29 -0.21 -0.73 -3.43
CA ARG A 29 -0.73 -1.83 -4.26
C ARG A 29 -0.48 -3.20 -3.62
N GLU A 30 0.70 -3.43 -3.07
CA GLU A 30 1.05 -4.69 -2.38
C GLU A 30 0.14 -4.95 -1.17
N ILE A 31 -0.17 -3.91 -0.39
CA ILE A 31 -1.11 -3.99 0.74
C ILE A 31 -2.52 -4.27 0.23
N ALA A 32 -2.96 -3.58 -0.82
CA ALA A 32 -4.29 -3.76 -1.40
C ALA A 32 -4.53 -5.21 -1.87
N LEU A 33 -3.58 -5.81 -2.59
CA LEU A 33 -3.68 -7.19 -3.05
C LEU A 33 -3.78 -8.19 -1.88
N LEU A 34 -3.18 -7.86 -0.74
CA LEU A 34 -3.29 -8.69 0.46
C LEU A 34 -4.66 -8.59 1.13
N TYR A 35 -5.26 -7.40 1.15
CA TYR A 35 -6.65 -7.22 1.61
C TYR A 35 -7.65 -7.90 0.68
N ASP A 36 -7.45 -7.81 -0.63
CA ASP A 36 -8.31 -8.46 -1.62
C ASP A 36 -8.34 -9.99 -1.44
N ARG A 37 -7.17 -10.61 -1.23
CA ARG A 37 -7.06 -12.04 -0.90
C ARG A 37 -7.70 -12.42 0.43
N GLN A 38 -7.96 -11.46 1.32
CA GLN A 38 -8.66 -11.66 2.59
C GLN A 38 -10.15 -11.31 2.48
N HIS A 39 -10.67 -11.10 1.27
CA HIS A 39 -12.04 -10.68 0.99
C HIS A 39 -12.42 -9.29 1.54
N ASN A 40 -11.41 -8.49 1.90
CA ASN A 40 -11.58 -7.11 2.35
C ASN A 40 -11.48 -6.16 1.15
N HIS A 41 -12.46 -6.25 0.24
CA HIS A 41 -12.42 -5.57 -1.05
C HIS A 41 -12.52 -4.04 -0.94
N THR A 42 -13.21 -3.53 0.08
CA THR A 42 -13.35 -2.09 0.32
C THR A 42 -12.00 -1.44 0.62
N GLU A 43 -11.24 -2.02 1.55
CA GLU A 43 -9.91 -1.57 1.94
C GLU A 43 -8.93 -1.71 0.77
N ALA A 44 -9.00 -2.82 0.02
CA ALA A 44 -8.20 -3.03 -1.17
C ALA A 44 -8.46 -1.93 -2.23
N CYS A 45 -9.72 -1.61 -2.50
CA CYS A 45 -10.10 -0.57 -3.46
C CYS A 45 -9.58 0.81 -3.04
N ALA A 46 -9.73 1.19 -1.77
CA ALA A 46 -9.23 2.46 -1.25
C ALA A 46 -7.69 2.57 -1.39
N LEU A 47 -6.96 1.48 -1.11
CA LEU A 47 -5.51 1.44 -1.25
C LEU A 47 -5.06 1.49 -2.72
N LEU A 48 -5.77 0.83 -3.64
CA LEU A 48 -5.51 0.92 -5.08
C LEU A 48 -5.77 2.32 -5.61
N GLN A 49 -6.85 2.98 -5.19
CA GLN A 49 -7.13 4.37 -5.56
C GLN A 49 -6.02 5.30 -5.11
N ARG A 50 -5.50 5.10 -3.89
CA ARG A 50 -4.35 5.87 -3.39
C ARG A 50 -3.08 5.61 -4.21
N ALA A 51 -2.81 4.34 -4.56
CA ALA A 51 -1.68 3.98 -5.41
C ALA A 51 -1.79 4.55 -6.83
N LEU A 52 -3.00 4.72 -7.37
CA LEU A 52 -3.24 5.30 -8.71
C LEU A 52 -3.12 6.82 -8.74
N TYR A 53 -3.35 7.49 -7.60
CA TYR A 53 -3.21 8.94 -7.49
C TYR A 53 -1.75 9.40 -7.33
N ILE A 54 -0.89 8.49 -6.87
CA ILE A 54 0.56 8.69 -6.76
C ILE A 54 1.21 8.38 -8.12
#